data_AF-A0A955WWP4-F1
#
_entry.id   AF-A0A955WWP4-F1
#
_cell.length_a   1.000
_cell.length_b   1.000
_cell.length_c   1.000
_cell.angle_alpha   90.00
_cell.angle_beta   90.00
_cell.angle_gamma   90.00
#
_symmetry.space_group_name_H-M   'P 1'
#
loop_
_entity.id
_entity.type
_entity.pdbx_description
1 polymer ?
#
loop_
_entity_poly.entity_id
_entity_poly.type
_entity_poly.pdbx_seq_one_letter_code
_entity_poly.pdbx_strand_id
1 'polypeptide(L)'
;LAMTPLAPQMTRPTPVAALPGGPDVQATIAHLAGRPGPLRALVEGGFEPGAAHRFHSLYWDSGRATLPSAYQQAVPGARALFALHGLVSAHGACPFAEGCPSPDVFRAVAGLRTFGVGDLCVHTPRLVAEADFEPALAANGAFGPWRCYAVIPPPALVDLWDAPPPVVPAGDDWRQRFAAAVTAPGQPGPPRLVGEHLPPEVSGRLGEADVWAHPPGCAPTVTVEPNRLVLDTPCPGHAHRLKYSFHGSFRADTGDVPFLVEPGFIGLIPSARRVVLTFGATPGWRVAGWGSLWALLGLLLAGGARARRWIYGQRAVSRPPA
;
A
#
# COMPACT_ATOMS: atom_id res chain seq x y z
N LEU A 1 -38.22 17.53 0.56
CA LEU A 1 -37.77 16.21 1.07
C LEU A 1 -36.27 16.13 0.86
N ALA A 2 -35.50 16.58 1.85
CA ALA A 2 -34.04 16.52 1.80
C ALA A 2 -33.60 15.11 2.18
N MET A 3 -32.93 14.41 1.26
CA MET A 3 -32.32 13.12 1.54
C MET A 3 -30.95 13.35 2.15
N THR A 4 -30.83 13.07 3.45
CA THR A 4 -29.55 12.98 4.15
C THR A 4 -28.81 11.75 3.66
N PRO A 5 -27.54 11.85 3.23
CA PRO A 5 -26.75 10.67 2.90
C PRO A 5 -26.42 9.90 4.17
N LEU A 6 -26.85 8.63 4.24
CA LEU A 6 -26.43 7.68 5.25
C LEU A 6 -24.93 7.42 5.08
N ALA A 7 -24.12 7.90 6.02
CA ALA A 7 -22.74 7.46 6.13
C ALA A 7 -22.74 5.93 6.37
N PRO A 8 -21.92 5.14 5.66
CA PRO A 8 -21.84 3.71 5.89
C PRO A 8 -21.38 3.46 7.32
N GLN A 9 -22.24 2.82 8.13
CA GLN A 9 -21.83 2.30 9.42
C GLN A 9 -20.79 1.21 9.16
N MET A 10 -19.53 1.46 9.51
CA MET A 10 -18.53 0.41 9.58
C MET A 10 -18.98 -0.58 10.67
N THR A 11 -19.57 -1.69 10.26
CA THR A 11 -19.87 -2.81 11.14
C THR A 11 -18.55 -3.28 11.74
N ARG A 12 -18.48 -3.39 13.07
CA ARG A 12 -17.36 -4.04 13.76
C ARG A 12 -17.13 -5.41 13.13
N PRO A 13 -15.89 -5.78 12.74
CA PRO A 13 -15.64 -7.08 12.18
C PRO A 13 -16.08 -8.18 13.16
N THR A 14 -16.78 -9.17 12.64
CA THR A 14 -17.18 -10.39 13.35
C THR A 14 -15.93 -11.05 13.96
N PRO A 15 -15.97 -11.60 15.19
CA PRO A 15 -14.82 -12.29 15.77
C PRO A 15 -14.38 -13.43 14.84
N VAL A 16 -13.19 -13.32 14.28
CA VAL A 16 -12.59 -14.37 13.45
C VAL A 16 -12.28 -15.55 14.37
N ALA A 17 -12.72 -16.76 13.98
CA ALA A 17 -12.36 -17.99 14.68
C ALA A 17 -10.84 -18.06 14.86
N ALA A 18 -10.37 -18.45 16.06
CA ALA A 18 -8.96 -18.44 16.43
C ALA A 18 -8.09 -19.07 15.32
N LEU A 19 -7.29 -18.23 14.66
CA LEU A 19 -6.36 -18.67 13.63
C LEU A 19 -5.40 -19.71 14.23
N PRO A 20 -5.01 -20.77 13.49
CA PRO A 20 -4.01 -21.73 13.94
C PRO A 20 -2.65 -21.01 14.04
N GLY A 21 -2.32 -20.57 15.26
CA GLY A 21 -1.16 -19.73 15.54
C GLY A 21 -1.11 -19.25 16.99
N GLY A 22 -1.54 -20.06 17.94
CA GLY A 22 -1.49 -19.74 19.37
C GLY A 22 -2.19 -18.44 19.79
N PRO A 23 -2.26 -18.15 21.10
CA PRO A 23 -2.74 -16.87 21.63
C PRO A 23 -1.84 -15.67 21.22
N ASP A 24 -0.62 -15.94 20.76
CA ASP A 24 0.45 -14.95 20.59
C ASP A 24 0.33 -14.07 19.34
N VAL A 25 -0.14 -14.61 18.21
CA VAL A 25 -0.34 -13.83 16.97
C VAL A 25 -1.52 -12.87 17.08
N GLN A 26 -2.57 -13.29 17.77
CA GLN A 26 -3.76 -12.47 18.00
C GLN A 26 -3.44 -11.23 18.83
N ALA A 27 -2.49 -11.32 19.77
CA ALA A 27 -2.02 -10.16 20.53
C ALA A 27 -1.37 -9.11 19.62
N THR A 28 -0.56 -9.52 18.64
CA THR A 28 0.05 -8.61 17.67
C THR A 28 -1.00 -7.99 16.74
N ILE A 29 -1.96 -8.78 16.25
CA ILE A 29 -3.08 -8.28 15.45
C ILE A 29 -3.86 -7.23 16.23
N ALA A 30 -4.22 -7.53 17.48
CA ALA A 30 -4.98 -6.65 18.35
C ALA A 30 -4.21 -5.34 18.64
N HIS A 31 -2.90 -5.42 18.89
CA HIS A 31 -2.06 -4.23 19.05
C HIS A 31 -2.05 -3.35 17.79
N LEU A 32 -1.85 -3.96 16.62
CA LEU A 32 -1.84 -3.23 15.36
C LEU A 32 -3.21 -2.64 15.02
N ALA A 33 -4.30 -3.34 15.33
CA ALA A 33 -5.68 -2.87 15.15
C ALA A 33 -6.04 -1.73 16.12
N GLY A 34 -5.55 -1.81 17.36
CA GLY A 34 -5.80 -0.83 18.42
C GLY A 34 -5.08 0.51 18.23
N ARG A 35 -4.20 0.63 17.22
CA ARG A 35 -3.53 1.86 16.82
C ARG A 35 -4.03 2.33 15.44
N PRO A 36 -5.32 2.71 15.31
CA PRO A 36 -5.85 3.23 14.07
C PRO A 36 -5.08 4.51 13.73
N GLY A 37 -4.33 4.44 12.65
CA GLY A 37 -3.51 5.52 12.15
C GLY A 37 -3.14 5.22 10.71
N PRO A 38 -2.94 6.25 9.87
CA PRO A 38 -2.70 6.03 8.45
C PRO A 38 -1.28 5.44 8.20
N LEU A 39 -0.42 5.43 9.23
CA LEU A 39 0.94 4.91 9.17
C LEU A 39 0.95 3.40 9.06
N ARG A 40 1.92 2.89 8.31
CA ARG A 40 2.07 1.46 8.05
C ARG A 40 2.78 0.75 9.19
N ALA A 41 2.55 -0.55 9.29
CA ALA A 41 3.40 -1.45 10.08
C ALA A 41 4.27 -2.30 9.15
N LEU A 42 5.50 -2.54 9.57
CA LEU A 42 6.39 -3.55 8.99
C LEU A 42 6.67 -4.60 10.06
N VAL A 43 6.32 -5.84 9.75
CA VAL A 43 6.58 -6.99 10.63
C VAL A 43 7.67 -7.82 9.98
N GLU A 44 8.61 -8.33 10.76
CA GLU A 44 9.61 -9.29 10.31
C GLU A 44 8.92 -10.55 9.78
N GLY A 45 9.24 -10.93 8.54
CA GLY A 45 8.80 -12.19 7.96
C GLY A 45 9.52 -13.39 8.57
N GLY A 46 8.79 -14.48 8.79
CA GLY A 46 9.33 -15.80 9.13
C GLY A 46 9.11 -16.79 7.99
N PHE A 47 10.05 -17.73 7.79
CA PHE A 47 10.00 -18.73 6.73
C PHE A 47 9.42 -20.08 7.20
N GLU A 48 8.46 -20.08 8.12
CA GLU A 48 7.70 -21.31 8.34
C GLU A 48 6.73 -21.53 7.16
N PRO A 49 6.60 -22.76 6.62
CA PRO A 49 5.52 -23.09 5.70
C PRO A 49 4.17 -22.64 6.29
N GLY A 50 3.47 -21.73 5.60
CA GLY A 50 2.23 -21.10 6.09
C GLY A 50 2.39 -19.75 6.78
N ALA A 51 3.60 -19.34 7.17
CA ALA A 51 3.88 -17.99 7.71
C ALA A 51 3.65 -16.89 6.66
N ALA A 52 3.92 -17.15 5.38
CA ALA A 52 3.58 -16.20 4.31
C ALA A 52 2.07 -15.91 4.29
N HIS A 53 1.22 -16.93 4.46
CA HIS A 53 -0.23 -16.74 4.48
C HIS A 53 -0.70 -15.98 5.74
N ARG A 54 -0.10 -16.28 6.90
CA ARG A 54 -0.34 -15.57 8.18
C ARG A 54 0.09 -14.11 8.12
N PHE A 55 1.23 -13.83 7.50
CA PHE A 55 1.72 -12.47 7.30
C PHE A 55 0.80 -11.64 6.41
N HIS A 56 0.22 -12.25 5.38
CA HIS A 56 -0.83 -11.62 4.58
C HIS A 56 -2.17 -11.49 5.33
N SER A 57 -2.49 -12.37 6.29
CA SER A 57 -3.73 -12.26 7.07
C SER A 57 -3.65 -11.17 8.15
N LEU A 58 -2.46 -10.92 8.73
CA LEU A 58 -2.23 -9.79 9.66
C LEU A 58 -2.77 -8.46 9.10
N TYR A 59 -2.67 -8.24 7.79
CA TYR A 59 -3.23 -7.07 7.10
C TYR A 59 -4.75 -7.00 7.21
N TRP A 60 -5.43 -8.08 6.82
CA TRP A 60 -6.88 -8.14 6.78
C TRP A 60 -7.46 -8.04 8.18
N ASP A 61 -6.84 -8.72 9.14
CA ASP A 61 -7.36 -8.85 10.49
C ASP A 61 -7.06 -7.61 11.35
N SER A 62 -5.94 -6.91 11.10
CA SER A 62 -5.61 -5.68 11.84
C SER A 62 -6.33 -4.44 11.30
N GLY A 63 -6.88 -4.48 10.09
CA GLY A 63 -7.45 -3.31 9.42
C GLY A 63 -6.42 -2.22 9.11
N ARG A 64 -5.11 -2.53 9.23
CA ARG A 64 -4.02 -1.59 9.07
C ARG A 64 -3.26 -1.87 7.78
N ALA A 65 -2.87 -0.82 7.07
CA ALA A 65 -2.01 -0.96 5.90
C ALA A 65 -0.64 -1.51 6.33
N THR A 66 -0.33 -2.74 5.94
CA THR A 66 1.02 -3.30 6.09
C THR A 66 1.74 -3.15 4.75
N LEU A 67 3.05 -2.94 4.80
CA LEU A 67 3.87 -2.86 3.58
C LEU A 67 3.66 -4.04 2.58
N PRO A 68 3.46 -5.30 3.02
CA PRO A 68 3.16 -6.44 2.17
C PRO A 68 1.83 -6.38 1.40
N SER A 69 0.90 -5.46 1.68
CA SER A 69 -0.24 -5.26 0.77
C SER A 69 0.19 -4.62 -0.56
N ALA A 70 1.37 -4.00 -0.59
CA ALA A 70 2.03 -3.52 -1.82
C ALA A 70 2.88 -4.61 -2.51
N TYR A 71 2.80 -5.87 -2.07
CA TYR A 71 3.55 -7.03 -2.58
C TYR A 71 3.17 -7.46 -4.01
N GLN A 72 2.38 -6.67 -4.74
CA GLN A 72 2.19 -6.95 -6.16
C GLN A 72 3.49 -6.60 -6.89
N GLN A 73 4.20 -7.60 -7.39
CA GLN A 73 5.44 -7.47 -8.19
C GLN A 73 5.32 -6.49 -9.37
N ALA A 74 4.09 -6.07 -9.71
CA ALA A 74 3.77 -5.08 -10.72
C ALA A 74 3.92 -3.61 -10.27
N VAL A 75 4.06 -3.31 -8.96
CA VAL A 75 4.15 -1.91 -8.52
C VAL A 75 5.57 -1.36 -8.69
N PRO A 76 5.73 -0.09 -9.14
CA PRO A 76 7.01 0.59 -9.30
C PRO A 76 7.99 0.43 -8.13
N GLY A 77 7.48 0.46 -6.90
CA GLY A 77 8.29 0.40 -5.68
C GLY A 77 8.55 -0.98 -5.11
N ALA A 78 8.17 -2.06 -5.80
CA ALA A 78 8.31 -3.42 -5.27
C ALA A 78 9.78 -3.73 -4.90
N ARG A 79 10.75 -3.49 -5.81
CA ARG A 79 12.18 -3.77 -5.53
C ARG A 79 12.69 -3.07 -4.27
N ALA A 80 12.39 -1.78 -4.12
CA ALA A 80 12.77 -1.01 -2.95
C ALA A 80 12.12 -1.53 -1.67
N LEU A 81 10.86 -1.96 -1.75
CA LEU A 81 10.16 -2.52 -0.61
C LEU A 81 10.76 -3.85 -0.15
N PHE A 82 11.06 -4.75 -1.09
CA PHE A 82 11.70 -6.02 -0.78
C PHE A 82 13.11 -5.84 -0.23
N ALA A 83 13.85 -4.86 -0.75
CA ALA A 83 15.16 -4.50 -0.21
C ALA A 83 15.06 -3.99 1.24
N LEU A 84 14.09 -3.12 1.55
CA LEU A 84 13.79 -2.70 2.93
C LEU A 84 13.40 -3.89 3.82
N HIS A 85 12.55 -4.79 3.34
CA HIS A 85 12.16 -5.97 4.09
C HIS A 85 13.35 -6.89 4.40
N GLY A 86 14.31 -7.01 3.47
CA GLY A 86 15.57 -7.72 3.69
C GLY A 86 16.43 -7.14 4.82
N LEU A 87 16.38 -5.82 5.02
CA LEU A 87 17.09 -5.17 6.13
C LEU A 87 16.50 -5.50 7.52
N VAL A 88 15.20 -5.85 7.60
CA VAL A 88 14.49 -6.07 8.86
C VAL A 88 14.02 -7.52 9.08
N SER A 89 14.52 -8.46 8.28
CA SER A 89 14.11 -9.86 8.39
C SER A 89 15.30 -10.78 8.22
N ALA A 90 15.50 -11.70 9.18
CA ALA A 90 16.53 -12.73 9.08
C ALA A 90 16.34 -13.65 7.85
N HIS A 91 15.11 -13.80 7.37
CA HIS A 91 14.73 -14.65 6.25
C HIS A 91 13.84 -13.90 5.25
N GLY A 92 14.34 -12.75 4.75
CA GLY A 92 13.60 -11.93 3.80
C GLY A 92 13.25 -12.69 2.51
N ALA A 93 12.02 -12.48 2.00
CA ALA A 93 11.66 -12.91 0.67
C ALA A 93 12.39 -12.06 -0.38
N CYS A 94 13.19 -12.69 -1.25
CA CYS A 94 13.97 -11.99 -2.27
C CYS A 94 13.54 -12.47 -3.65
N PRO A 95 12.41 -11.98 -4.19
CA PRO A 95 11.90 -12.46 -5.48
C PRO A 95 12.71 -11.95 -6.68
N PHE A 96 13.71 -11.09 -6.47
CA PHE A 96 14.53 -10.49 -7.52
C PHE A 96 15.94 -11.09 -7.56
N ALA A 97 16.54 -11.13 -8.74
CA ALA A 97 17.82 -11.79 -9.01
C ALA A 97 19.00 -11.18 -8.26
N GLU A 98 18.91 -9.91 -7.87
CA GLU A 98 19.93 -9.17 -7.13
C GLU A 98 20.07 -9.62 -5.66
N GLY A 99 19.14 -10.43 -5.16
CA GLY A 99 19.09 -10.85 -3.76
C GLY A 99 18.58 -9.75 -2.82
N CYS A 100 18.55 -10.06 -1.52
CA CYS A 100 18.26 -9.09 -0.48
C CYS A 100 19.55 -8.59 0.18
N PRO A 101 19.55 -7.35 0.70
CA PRO A 101 20.61 -6.93 1.60
C PRO A 101 20.63 -7.81 2.86
N SER A 102 21.80 -7.91 3.50
CA SER A 102 21.91 -8.49 4.83
C SER A 102 21.09 -7.71 5.85
N PRO A 103 20.48 -8.38 6.86
CA PRO A 103 19.72 -7.71 7.90
C PRO A 103 20.57 -6.70 8.69
N ASP A 104 20.02 -5.50 8.86
CA ASP A 104 20.62 -4.34 9.51
C ASP A 104 19.52 -3.31 9.84
N VAL A 105 19.10 -3.26 11.12
CA VAL A 105 18.02 -2.36 11.56
C VAL A 105 18.42 -0.89 11.45
N PHE A 106 19.68 -0.55 11.73
CA PHE A 106 20.17 0.83 11.66
C PHE A 106 20.02 1.40 10.25
N ARG A 107 20.35 0.59 9.22
CA ARG A 107 20.14 0.97 7.81
C ARG A 107 18.67 1.02 7.43
N ALA A 108 17.80 0.24 8.08
CA ALA A 108 16.38 0.17 7.74
C ALA A 108 15.62 1.45 8.08
N VAL A 109 16.01 2.19 9.13
CA VAL A 109 15.24 3.36 9.65
C VAL A 109 14.91 4.38 8.58
N ALA A 110 15.87 4.74 7.74
CA ALA A 110 15.66 5.67 6.63
C ALA A 110 14.58 5.18 5.66
N GLY A 111 14.63 3.88 5.31
CA GLY A 111 13.63 3.23 4.49
C GLY A 111 12.26 3.16 5.17
N LEU A 112 12.19 2.83 6.46
CA LEU A 112 10.93 2.82 7.23
C LEU A 112 10.22 4.18 7.14
N ARG A 113 10.96 5.28 7.36
CA ARG A 113 10.42 6.64 7.23
C ARG A 113 10.03 6.98 5.80
N THR A 114 10.84 6.57 4.82
CA THR A 114 10.56 6.77 3.38
C THR A 114 9.25 6.10 2.99
N PHE A 115 8.96 4.91 3.51
CA PHE A 115 7.72 4.17 3.26
C PHE A 115 6.58 4.49 4.23
N GLY A 116 6.71 5.49 5.10
CA GLY A 116 5.64 5.87 6.02
C GLY A 116 5.29 4.76 7.03
N VAL A 117 6.29 3.95 7.40
CA VAL A 117 6.15 2.90 8.41
C VAL A 117 6.30 3.52 9.79
N GLY A 118 5.19 3.54 10.54
CA GLY A 118 5.17 4.06 11.91
C GLY A 118 5.54 3.01 12.96
N ASP A 119 5.39 1.72 12.65
CA ASP A 119 5.74 0.64 13.58
C ASP A 119 6.56 -0.46 12.90
N LEU A 120 7.65 -0.86 13.55
CA LEU A 120 8.50 -2.00 13.20
C LEU A 120 8.30 -3.11 14.24
N CYS A 121 8.00 -4.33 13.83
CA CYS A 121 7.90 -5.49 14.73
C CYS A 121 8.89 -6.57 14.32
N VAL A 122 9.87 -6.86 15.17
CA VAL A 122 10.93 -7.87 14.92
C VAL A 122 10.90 -8.93 16.01
N HIS A 123 11.35 -10.15 15.69
CA HIS A 123 11.40 -11.28 16.63
C HIS A 123 12.77 -11.95 16.68
N THR A 124 13.62 -11.79 15.66
CA THR A 124 14.97 -12.37 15.67
C THR A 124 15.82 -11.69 16.76
N PRO A 125 16.47 -12.45 17.68
CA PRO A 125 17.18 -11.87 18.81
C PRO A 125 18.21 -10.80 18.45
N ARG A 126 18.94 -11.01 17.35
CA ARG A 126 19.89 -10.02 16.82
C ARG A 126 19.18 -8.72 16.42
N LEU A 127 18.09 -8.79 15.67
CA LEU A 127 17.36 -7.61 15.19
C LEU A 127 16.64 -6.89 16.33
N VAL A 128 16.16 -7.62 17.34
CA VAL A 128 15.64 -7.06 18.59
C VAL A 128 16.71 -6.26 19.30
N ALA A 129 17.93 -6.80 19.44
CA ALA A 129 19.04 -6.09 20.06
C ALA A 129 19.40 -4.83 19.26
N GLU A 130 19.52 -4.92 17.93
CA GLU A 130 19.79 -3.74 17.09
C GLU A 130 18.67 -2.67 17.23
N ALA A 131 17.40 -3.07 17.22
CA ALA A 131 16.27 -2.16 17.39
C ALA A 131 16.22 -1.52 18.79
N ASP A 132 16.63 -2.23 19.85
CA ASP A 132 16.74 -1.68 21.19
C ASP A 132 17.82 -0.60 21.32
N PHE A 133 18.84 -0.60 20.45
CA PHE A 133 19.92 0.39 20.43
C PHE A 133 19.69 1.56 19.46
N GLU A 134 18.72 1.45 18.55
CA GLU A 134 18.46 2.47 17.53
C GLU A 134 17.64 3.64 18.11
N PRO A 135 18.20 4.86 18.23
CA PRO A 135 17.51 5.99 18.85
C PRO A 135 16.25 6.47 18.11
N ALA A 136 16.11 6.15 16.81
CA ALA A 136 14.91 6.43 16.04
C ALA A 136 13.76 5.44 16.29
N LEU A 137 13.96 4.43 17.14
CA LEU A 137 12.98 3.40 17.46
C LEU A 137 12.70 3.41 18.97
N ALA A 138 11.43 3.56 19.35
CA ALA A 138 10.99 3.43 20.73
C ALA A 138 10.19 2.16 20.92
N ALA A 139 10.61 1.30 21.85
CA ALA A 139 9.88 0.08 22.18
C ALA A 139 8.43 0.41 22.55
N ASN A 140 7.48 -0.23 21.87
CA ASN A 140 6.05 -0.04 22.08
C ASN A 140 5.39 -1.24 22.80
N GLY A 141 6.12 -2.34 22.97
CA GLY A 141 5.68 -3.54 23.67
C GLY A 141 6.20 -4.84 23.05
N ALA A 142 5.85 -5.96 23.69
CA ALA A 142 6.03 -7.30 23.15
C ALA A 142 4.65 -7.96 23.00
N PHE A 143 4.41 -8.54 21.85
CA PHE A 143 3.13 -9.13 21.47
C PHE A 143 3.41 -10.49 20.84
N GLY A 144 3.29 -11.55 21.63
CA GLY A 144 3.73 -12.87 21.21
C GLY A 144 5.25 -12.92 21.00
N PRO A 145 5.75 -13.50 19.89
CA PRO A 145 7.19 -13.54 19.60
C PRO A 145 7.75 -12.19 19.13
N TRP A 146 6.89 -11.23 18.77
CA TRP A 146 7.35 -9.95 18.23
C TRP A 146 7.56 -8.92 19.32
N ARG A 147 8.70 -8.25 19.26
CA ARG A 147 8.94 -6.98 19.93
C ARG A 147 8.71 -5.87 18.92
N CYS A 148 7.83 -4.95 19.27
CA CYS A 148 7.40 -3.88 18.38
C CYS A 148 7.95 -2.53 18.84
N TYR A 149 8.21 -1.65 17.88
CA TYR A 149 8.88 -0.38 18.03
C TYR A 149 8.13 0.68 17.22
N ALA A 150 7.90 1.85 17.79
CA ALA A 150 7.42 3.01 17.06
C ALA A 150 8.60 3.76 16.44
N VAL A 151 8.46 4.19 15.19
CA VAL A 151 9.43 5.07 14.52
C VAL A 151 9.24 6.50 15.03
N ILE A 152 10.30 7.09 15.59
CA ILE A 152 10.29 8.45 16.15
C ILE A 152 11.25 9.36 15.36
N PRO A 153 10.83 10.57 14.96
CA PRO A 153 9.44 11.04 15.00
C PRO A 153 8.56 10.20 14.05
N PRO A 154 7.22 10.18 14.26
CA PRO A 154 6.30 9.48 13.37
C PRO A 154 6.45 9.99 11.94
N PRO A 155 6.64 9.11 10.93
CA PRO A 155 6.81 9.57 9.57
C PRO A 155 5.50 10.15 9.01
N ALA A 156 5.60 11.21 8.20
CA ALA A 156 4.47 11.68 7.41
C ALA A 156 4.19 10.70 6.25
N LEU A 157 2.97 10.71 5.71
CA LEU A 157 2.60 9.97 4.48
C LEU A 157 2.67 10.83 3.22
N VAL A 158 2.85 12.13 3.42
CA VAL A 158 3.04 13.11 2.38
C VAL A 158 4.29 13.89 2.74
N ASP A 159 5.29 13.86 1.87
CA ASP A 159 6.46 14.73 2.01
C ASP A 159 6.31 15.94 1.08
N LEU A 160 6.91 17.05 1.50
CA LEU A 160 7.09 18.25 0.71
C LEU A 160 8.53 18.26 0.15
N TRP A 161 8.76 18.83 -1.03
CA TRP A 161 10.10 18.90 -1.64
C TRP A 161 10.64 20.31 -1.75
N ASP A 162 11.66 20.62 -0.97
CA ASP A 162 12.19 21.99 -0.91
C ASP A 162 13.06 22.36 -2.12
N ALA A 163 13.28 21.41 -3.03
CA ALA A 163 14.07 21.60 -4.24
C ALA A 163 13.60 20.67 -5.37
N PRO A 164 13.81 21.06 -6.64
CA PRO A 164 13.50 20.22 -7.78
C PRO A 164 14.34 18.93 -7.75
N PRO A 165 13.70 17.74 -7.72
CA PRO A 165 14.38 16.46 -7.78
C PRO A 165 15.06 16.25 -9.14
N PRO A 166 16.26 15.64 -9.19
CA PRO A 166 16.89 15.30 -10.45
C PRO A 166 16.01 14.33 -11.25
N VAL A 167 15.87 14.63 -12.54
CA VAL A 167 15.19 13.77 -13.51
C VAL A 167 16.18 12.70 -13.96
N VAL A 168 15.86 11.43 -13.71
CA VAL A 168 16.61 10.32 -14.30
C VAL A 168 16.02 9.98 -15.68
N PRO A 169 16.88 9.73 -16.69
CA PRO A 169 16.41 9.26 -17.98
C PRO A 169 15.72 7.91 -17.82
N ALA A 170 14.80 7.62 -18.73
CA ALA A 170 14.19 6.31 -18.80
C ALA A 170 15.20 5.24 -19.22
N GLY A 171 15.06 4.09 -18.57
CA GLY A 171 15.87 2.89 -18.78
C GLY A 171 15.48 1.83 -17.75
N ASP A 172 15.89 0.58 -17.98
CA ASP A 172 15.47 -0.55 -17.14
C ASP A 172 16.02 -0.50 -15.69
N ASP A 173 16.96 0.40 -15.42
CA ASP A 173 17.70 0.42 -14.16
C ASP A 173 17.13 1.35 -13.08
N TRP A 174 16.15 2.22 -13.38
CA TRP A 174 15.63 3.15 -12.36
C TRP A 174 15.01 2.43 -11.16
N ARG A 175 14.37 1.27 -11.38
CA ARG A 175 13.81 0.43 -10.30
C ARG A 175 14.90 -0.10 -9.39
N GLN A 176 16.05 -0.48 -9.96
CA GLN A 176 17.21 -0.94 -9.22
C GLN A 176 17.86 0.22 -8.46
N ARG A 177 17.99 1.40 -9.09
CA ARG A 177 18.51 2.62 -8.45
C ARG A 177 17.63 3.06 -7.27
N PHE A 178 16.31 2.97 -7.40
CA PHE A 178 15.36 3.27 -6.33
C PHE A 178 15.50 2.28 -5.17
N ALA A 179 15.67 0.99 -5.47
CA ALA A 179 15.92 -0.02 -4.45
C ALA A 179 17.26 0.18 -3.73
N ALA A 180 18.33 0.47 -4.48
CA ALA A 180 19.63 0.78 -3.92
C ALA A 180 19.57 1.99 -2.99
N ALA A 181 18.87 3.06 -3.38
CA ALA A 181 18.73 4.27 -2.56
C ALA A 181 18.06 4.00 -1.20
N VAL A 182 17.06 3.12 -1.15
CA VAL A 182 16.38 2.74 0.10
C VAL A 182 17.28 1.96 1.05
N THR A 183 18.29 1.26 0.53
CA THR A 183 19.25 0.50 1.33
C THR A 183 20.58 1.20 1.54
N ALA A 184 20.78 2.37 0.93
CA ALA A 184 22.04 3.09 1.04
C ALA A 184 22.29 3.49 2.51
N PRO A 185 23.53 3.32 3.03
CA PRO A 185 23.84 3.78 4.37
C PRO A 185 23.72 5.30 4.46
N GLY A 186 23.18 5.79 5.59
CA GLY A 186 23.05 7.22 5.86
C GLY A 186 21.66 7.80 5.53
N GLN A 187 21.61 9.12 5.35
CA GLN A 187 20.37 9.80 5.00
C GLN A 187 20.04 9.57 3.51
N PRO A 188 18.77 9.31 3.18
CA PRO A 188 18.37 9.20 1.79
C PRO A 188 18.61 10.54 1.10
N GLY A 189 19.17 10.48 -0.11
CA GLY A 189 19.35 11.66 -0.95
C GLY A 189 18.01 12.27 -1.38
N PRO A 190 18.02 13.40 -2.12
CA PRO A 190 16.81 13.95 -2.71
C PRO A 190 16.15 12.89 -3.62
N PRO A 191 14.81 12.82 -3.64
CA PRO A 191 14.12 11.88 -4.51
C PRO A 191 14.43 12.17 -5.98
N ARG A 192 14.23 11.17 -6.83
CA ARG A 192 14.44 11.27 -8.29
C ARG A 192 13.11 11.12 -9.03
N LEU A 193 12.97 11.81 -10.16
CA LEU A 193 11.83 11.67 -11.07
C LEU A 193 12.19 10.79 -12.26
N VAL A 194 11.24 9.99 -12.76
CA VAL A 194 11.47 9.20 -13.98
C VAL A 194 10.95 9.99 -15.19
N GLY A 195 11.86 10.49 -16.01
CA GLY A 195 11.55 11.47 -17.06
C GLY A 195 10.50 11.04 -18.08
N GLU A 196 10.52 9.78 -18.55
CA GLU A 196 9.53 9.25 -19.52
C GLU A 196 8.10 9.20 -18.96
N HIS A 197 7.95 9.21 -17.63
CA HIS A 197 6.66 9.21 -16.97
C HIS A 197 6.24 10.60 -16.49
N LEU A 198 6.87 11.67 -17.00
CA LEU A 198 6.45 13.05 -16.74
C LEU A 198 5.51 13.53 -17.85
N PRO A 199 4.21 13.72 -17.56
CA PRO A 199 3.29 14.36 -18.48
C PRO A 199 3.77 15.78 -18.83
N PRO A 200 3.56 16.28 -20.07
CA PRO A 200 3.94 17.64 -20.46
C PRO A 200 3.41 18.73 -19.52
N GLU A 201 2.19 18.53 -19.01
CA GLU A 201 1.51 19.44 -18.08
C GLU A 201 2.25 19.53 -16.73
N VAL A 202 2.84 18.41 -16.30
CA VAL A 202 3.64 18.35 -15.08
C VAL A 202 5.02 18.97 -15.34
N SER A 203 5.67 18.60 -16.45
CA SER A 203 7.01 19.08 -16.81
C SER A 203 7.09 20.61 -16.84
N GLY A 204 6.09 21.27 -17.43
CA GLY A 204 6.01 22.74 -17.45
C GLY A 204 5.99 23.36 -16.05
N ARG A 205 5.18 22.79 -15.14
CA ARG A 205 5.04 23.27 -13.77
C ARG A 205 6.27 22.98 -12.90
N LEU A 206 6.93 21.84 -13.10
CA LEU A 206 8.14 21.48 -12.34
C LEU A 206 9.30 22.47 -12.56
N GLY A 207 9.28 23.22 -13.67
CA GLY A 207 10.25 24.29 -13.94
C GLY A 207 9.99 25.59 -13.17
N GLU A 208 8.83 25.74 -12.54
CA GLU A 208 8.44 26.94 -11.79
C GLU A 208 9.05 26.87 -10.37
N ALA A 209 9.74 27.94 -9.93
CA ALA A 209 10.48 27.93 -8.67
C ALA A 209 9.57 27.89 -7.43
N ASP A 210 8.36 28.45 -7.53
CA ASP A 210 7.35 28.50 -6.49
C ASP A 210 6.75 27.13 -6.15
N VAL A 211 6.71 26.20 -7.11
CA VAL A 211 6.28 24.80 -6.89
C VAL A 211 7.08 24.11 -5.78
N TRP A 212 8.33 24.53 -5.56
CA TRP A 212 9.25 23.97 -4.58
C TRP A 212 9.32 24.77 -3.27
N ALA A 213 8.76 25.99 -3.25
CA ALA A 213 8.85 26.92 -2.13
C ALA A 213 7.58 26.90 -1.27
N HIS A 214 7.50 25.97 -0.30
CA HIS A 214 6.30 25.83 0.53
C HIS A 214 6.15 26.97 1.55
N PRO A 215 4.92 27.43 1.83
CA PRO A 215 4.67 28.37 2.92
C PRO A 215 4.92 27.70 4.28
N PRO A 216 5.35 28.46 5.30
CA PRO A 216 5.49 27.96 6.66
C PRO A 216 4.16 27.41 7.17
N GLY A 217 4.20 26.24 7.81
CA GLY A 217 3.01 25.56 8.31
C GLY A 217 2.28 24.70 7.27
N CYS A 218 2.87 24.44 6.09
CA CYS A 218 2.30 23.43 5.20
C CYS A 218 2.45 22.02 5.79
N ALA A 219 1.33 21.46 6.26
CA ALA A 219 1.25 20.14 6.85
C ALA A 219 0.17 19.32 6.12
N PRO A 220 0.47 18.79 4.92
CA PRO A 220 -0.49 18.00 4.17
C PRO A 220 -0.77 16.66 4.86
N THR A 221 -1.99 16.18 4.69
CA THR A 221 -2.42 14.87 5.18
C THR A 221 -3.07 14.07 4.07
N VAL A 222 -3.05 12.75 4.20
CA VAL A 222 -3.66 11.85 3.23
C VAL A 222 -4.49 10.81 3.96
N THR A 223 -5.75 10.70 3.54
CA THR A 223 -6.67 9.67 4.01
C THR A 223 -6.77 8.59 2.93
N VAL A 224 -6.71 7.32 3.36
CA VAL A 224 -6.80 6.17 2.47
C VAL A 224 -8.19 5.58 2.56
N GLU A 225 -8.79 5.34 1.42
CA GLU A 225 -10.05 4.64 1.28
C GLU A 225 -9.90 3.51 0.24
N PRO A 226 -10.84 2.54 0.16
CA PRO A 226 -10.64 1.31 -0.61
C PRO A 226 -10.23 1.49 -2.08
N ASN A 227 -10.69 2.57 -2.73
CA ASN A 227 -10.37 2.87 -4.13
C ASN A 227 -9.94 4.33 -4.36
N ARG A 228 -9.67 5.08 -3.30
CA ARG A 228 -9.28 6.49 -3.42
C ARG A 228 -8.30 6.93 -2.33
N LEU A 229 -7.48 7.91 -2.68
CA LEU A 229 -6.64 8.66 -1.75
C LEU A 229 -7.18 10.08 -1.70
N VAL A 230 -7.40 10.60 -0.51
CA VAL A 230 -7.85 11.98 -0.30
C VAL A 230 -6.69 12.77 0.28
N LEU A 231 -6.10 13.65 -0.51
CA LEU A 231 -5.09 14.61 -0.09
C LEU A 231 -5.79 15.87 0.41
N ASP A 232 -5.55 16.24 1.67
CA ASP A 232 -5.91 17.53 2.24
C ASP A 232 -4.62 18.32 2.49
N THR A 233 -4.44 19.44 1.79
CA THR A 233 -3.24 20.28 1.87
C THR A 233 -3.60 21.76 2.05
N PRO A 234 -2.93 22.49 2.96
CA PRO A 234 -3.08 23.94 3.06
C PRO A 234 -2.27 24.71 1.99
N CYS A 235 -1.39 24.05 1.23
CA CYS A 235 -0.51 24.67 0.24
C CYS A 235 -0.76 24.10 -1.19
N PRO A 236 -1.90 24.44 -1.83
CA PRO A 236 -2.08 24.14 -3.25
C PRO A 236 -1.02 24.86 -4.10
N GLY A 237 -0.69 24.29 -5.25
CA GLY A 237 0.35 24.80 -6.16
C GLY A 237 1.73 24.20 -5.93
N HIS A 238 1.99 23.57 -4.79
CA HIS A 238 3.31 23.05 -4.43
C HIS A 238 3.44 21.55 -4.63
N ALA A 239 4.64 21.04 -4.84
CA ALA A 239 4.85 19.63 -5.13
C ALA A 239 4.79 18.74 -3.88
N HIS A 240 4.00 17.68 -3.95
CA HIS A 240 3.78 16.72 -2.86
C HIS A 240 4.22 15.32 -3.30
N ARG A 241 4.91 14.60 -2.40
CA ARG A 241 5.20 13.17 -2.53
C ARG A 241 4.26 12.36 -1.64
N LEU A 242 3.26 11.75 -2.24
CA LEU A 242 2.37 10.83 -1.56
C LEU A 242 3.05 9.46 -1.51
N LYS A 243 3.33 8.94 -0.31
CA LYS A 243 4.04 7.66 -0.09
C LYS A 243 3.19 6.44 -0.45
N TYR A 244 2.53 6.42 -1.60
CA TYR A 244 1.70 5.34 -2.12
C TYR A 244 2.20 4.94 -3.48
N SER A 245 2.13 3.65 -3.81
CA SER A 245 2.61 3.15 -5.10
C SER A 245 1.92 3.87 -6.26
N PHE A 246 2.72 4.40 -7.17
CA PHE A 246 2.22 5.03 -8.38
C PHE A 246 1.58 4.00 -9.32
N HIS A 247 0.50 4.44 -9.97
CA HIS A 247 -0.11 3.72 -11.08
C HIS A 247 -0.68 4.73 -12.08
N GLY A 248 -0.47 4.49 -13.38
CA GLY A 248 -0.94 5.38 -14.45
C GLY A 248 -2.47 5.48 -14.59
N SER A 249 -3.24 4.75 -13.77
CA SER A 249 -4.71 4.80 -13.75
C SER A 249 -5.28 5.66 -12.63
N PHE A 250 -4.45 6.23 -11.74
CA PHE A 250 -4.92 7.24 -10.80
C PHE A 250 -5.40 8.48 -11.55
N ARG A 251 -6.55 9.02 -11.13
CA ARG A 251 -7.11 10.27 -11.67
C ARG A 251 -7.51 11.16 -10.51
N ALA A 252 -7.10 12.43 -10.54
CA ALA A 252 -7.58 13.44 -9.61
C ALA A 252 -8.93 13.98 -10.08
N ASP A 253 -9.84 14.25 -9.13
CA ASP A 253 -11.11 14.94 -9.38
C ASP A 253 -10.93 16.39 -9.83
N THR A 254 -9.84 17.03 -9.43
CA THR A 254 -9.42 18.38 -9.83
C THR A 254 -8.78 18.45 -11.22
N GLY A 255 -8.52 17.31 -11.86
CA GLY A 255 -7.75 17.25 -13.11
C GLY A 255 -6.23 17.29 -12.93
N ASP A 256 -5.73 17.36 -11.69
CA ASP A 256 -4.29 17.27 -11.39
C ASP A 256 -3.72 15.94 -11.90
N VAL A 257 -2.54 15.98 -12.51
CA VAL A 257 -1.94 14.81 -13.13
C VAL A 257 -0.89 14.19 -12.18
N PRO A 258 -1.10 12.98 -11.66
CA PRO A 258 -0.11 12.30 -10.84
C PRO A 258 1.08 11.84 -11.69
N PHE A 259 2.29 11.84 -11.11
CA PHE A 259 3.52 11.39 -11.78
C PHE A 259 4.34 10.45 -10.89
N LEU A 260 5.29 9.74 -11.48
CA LEU A 260 6.13 8.76 -10.78
C LEU A 260 7.35 9.42 -10.12
N VAL A 261 7.58 9.08 -8.85
CA VAL A 261 8.71 9.58 -8.06
C VAL A 261 9.38 8.44 -7.30
N GLU A 262 10.67 8.56 -6.99
CA GLU A 262 11.39 7.62 -6.12
C GLU A 262 10.71 7.40 -4.74
N PRO A 263 10.63 6.13 -4.26
CA PRO A 263 11.09 4.87 -4.87
C PRO A 263 10.03 4.14 -5.70
N GLY A 264 8.99 4.84 -6.14
CA GLY A 264 7.81 4.25 -6.78
C GLY A 264 6.51 4.91 -6.36
N PHE A 265 6.59 6.15 -5.86
CA PHE A 265 5.52 6.91 -5.24
C PHE A 265 4.81 7.84 -6.20
N ILE A 266 3.64 8.32 -5.76
CA ILE A 266 2.85 9.33 -6.46
C ILE A 266 3.41 10.71 -6.12
N GLY A 267 3.89 11.41 -7.14
CA GLY A 267 4.07 12.86 -7.13
C GLY A 267 2.79 13.55 -7.57
N LEU A 268 2.47 14.69 -6.97
CA LEU A 268 1.30 15.50 -7.33
C LEU A 268 1.58 16.98 -7.06
N ILE A 269 1.10 17.87 -7.93
CA ILE A 269 1.07 19.31 -7.68
C ILE A 269 -0.40 19.75 -7.62
N PRO A 270 -1.03 19.74 -6.42
CA PRO A 270 -2.47 19.89 -6.28
C PRO A 270 -2.91 21.31 -6.62
N SER A 271 -3.93 21.47 -7.45
CA SER A 271 -4.51 22.79 -7.78
C SER A 271 -5.52 23.28 -6.74
N ALA A 272 -6.00 22.38 -5.87
CA ALA A 272 -6.96 22.69 -4.80
C ALA A 272 -6.46 22.20 -3.44
N ARG A 273 -7.08 22.72 -2.36
CA ARG A 273 -6.77 22.30 -0.98
C ARG A 273 -7.15 20.84 -0.69
N ARG A 274 -8.10 20.29 -1.44
CA ARG A 274 -8.56 18.92 -1.31
C ARG A 274 -8.54 18.28 -2.69
N VAL A 275 -7.83 17.17 -2.83
CA VAL A 275 -7.72 16.41 -4.08
C VAL A 275 -8.05 14.95 -3.82
N VAL A 276 -8.96 14.38 -4.60
CA VAL A 276 -9.35 12.98 -4.51
C VAL A 276 -8.76 12.22 -5.70
N LEU A 277 -7.74 11.40 -5.43
CA LEU A 277 -7.16 10.48 -6.40
C LEU A 277 -7.96 9.17 -6.40
N THR A 278 -8.64 8.85 -7.49
CA THR A 278 -9.41 7.60 -7.63
C THR A 278 -8.65 6.59 -8.48
N PHE A 279 -8.55 5.34 -8.02
CA PHE A 279 -7.95 4.23 -8.76
C PHE A 279 -9.02 3.44 -9.54
N GLY A 280 -8.65 2.88 -10.69
CA GLY A 280 -9.49 1.89 -11.39
C GLY A 280 -10.74 2.45 -12.06
N ALA A 281 -10.90 3.77 -12.13
CA ALA A 281 -11.99 4.44 -12.84
C ALA A 281 -11.80 4.41 -14.38
N THR A 282 -11.31 3.30 -14.95
CA THR A 282 -11.22 3.17 -16.40
C THR A 282 -12.52 2.57 -16.96
N PRO A 283 -12.99 3.02 -18.13
CA PRO A 283 -14.14 2.42 -18.80
C PRO A 283 -14.03 0.90 -18.97
N GLY A 284 -12.81 0.37 -19.10
CA GLY A 284 -12.53 -1.06 -19.23
C GLY A 284 -13.05 -1.90 -18.06
N TRP A 285 -12.91 -1.44 -16.82
CA TRP A 285 -13.45 -2.16 -15.65
C TRP A 285 -14.98 -2.25 -15.68
N ARG A 286 -15.65 -1.22 -16.19
CA ARG A 286 -17.11 -1.26 -16.38
C ARG A 286 -17.49 -2.31 -17.40
N VAL A 287 -16.81 -2.35 -18.56
CA VAL A 287 -17.04 -3.36 -19.60
C VAL A 287 -16.79 -4.77 -19.08
N ALA A 288 -15.69 -4.99 -18.34
CA ALA A 288 -15.40 -6.26 -17.71
C ALA A 288 -16.50 -6.67 -16.72
N GLY A 289 -16.95 -5.75 -15.86
CA GLY A 289 -18.05 -5.98 -14.94
C GLY A 289 -19.36 -6.36 -15.64
N TRP A 290 -19.71 -5.67 -16.72
CA TRP A 290 -20.85 -6.05 -17.56
C TRP A 290 -20.65 -7.44 -18.18
N GLY A 291 -19.46 -7.73 -18.70
CA GLY A 291 -19.12 -9.04 -19.26
C GLY A 291 -19.31 -10.18 -18.25
N SER A 292 -18.84 -10.00 -17.01
CA SER A 292 -19.03 -10.96 -15.92
C SER A 292 -20.50 -11.15 -15.56
N LEU A 293 -21.28 -10.07 -15.54
CA LEU A 293 -22.73 -10.14 -15.30
C LEU A 293 -23.44 -10.91 -16.41
N TRP A 294 -23.11 -10.65 -17.67
CA TRP A 294 -23.67 -11.38 -18.82
C TRP A 294 -23.28 -12.85 -18.82
N ALA A 295 -22.04 -13.18 -18.48
CA ALA A 295 -21.58 -14.56 -18.34
C ALA A 295 -22.34 -15.30 -17.23
N LEU A 296 -22.53 -14.66 -16.07
CA LEU A 296 -23.32 -15.22 -14.97
C LEU A 296 -24.77 -15.45 -15.39
N LEU A 297 -25.40 -14.47 -16.03
CA LEU A 297 -26.76 -14.60 -16.53
C LEU A 297 -26.87 -15.75 -17.55
N GLY A 298 -25.90 -15.88 -18.45
CA GLY A 298 -25.82 -17.00 -19.40
C GLY A 298 -25.73 -18.35 -18.71
N LEU A 299 -24.91 -18.48 -17.66
CA LEU A 299 -24.80 -19.69 -16.85
C LEU A 299 -26.11 -20.03 -16.13
N LEU A 300 -26.78 -19.03 -15.54
CA LEU A 300 -28.07 -19.21 -14.86
C LEU A 300 -29.17 -19.64 -15.84
N LEU A 301 -29.23 -19.04 -17.02
CA LEU A 301 -30.19 -19.42 -18.06
C LEU A 301 -29.93 -20.83 -18.58
N ALA A 302 -28.67 -21.19 -18.86
CA ALA A 302 -28.30 -22.53 -19.30
C ALA A 302 -28.57 -23.59 -18.21
N GLY A 303 -28.24 -23.28 -16.95
CA GLY A 303 -28.54 -24.13 -15.79
C GLY A 303 -30.03 -24.31 -15.58
N GLY A 304 -30.81 -23.23 -15.68
CA GLY A 304 -32.27 -23.25 -15.59
C GLY A 304 -32.93 -24.07 -16.70
N ALA A 305 -32.43 -23.99 -17.93
CA ALA A 305 -32.91 -24.81 -19.05
C ALA A 305 -32.65 -26.32 -18.81
N ARG A 306 -31.47 -26.67 -18.29
CA ARG A 306 -31.14 -28.06 -17.92
C ARG A 306 -32.00 -28.57 -16.76
N ALA A 307 -32.17 -27.77 -15.70
CA ALA A 307 -33.00 -28.12 -14.56
C ALA A 307 -34.48 -28.33 -14.97
N ARG A 308 -35.02 -27.46 -15.83
CA ARG A 308 -36.36 -27.64 -16.42
C ARG A 308 -36.47 -28.93 -17.22
N ARG A 309 -35.52 -29.22 -18.12
CA ARG A 309 -35.53 -30.49 -18.88
C ARG A 309 -35.48 -31.72 -17.97
N TRP A 310 -34.71 -31.66 -16.89
CA TRP A 310 -34.65 -32.75 -15.91
C TRP A 310 -35.99 -32.93 -15.17
N ILE A 311 -36.58 -31.86 -14.65
CA ILE A 311 -37.88 -31.90 -13.94
C ILE A 311 -39.02 -32.38 -14.87
N TYR A 312 -39.12 -31.83 -16.08
CA TYR A 312 -40.17 -32.22 -17.02
C TYR A 312 -39.93 -33.61 -17.63
N GLY A 313 -38.68 -34.00 -17.84
CA GLY A 313 -38.32 -35.36 -18.28
C GLY A 313 -38.74 -36.44 -17.28
N GLN A 314 -38.62 -36.19 -15.97
CA GLN A 314 -39.08 -37.14 -14.96
C GLN A 314 -40.60 -37.29 -14.88
N ARG A 315 -41.38 -36.26 -15.25
CA ARG A 315 -42.85 -36.37 -15.33
C ARG A 315 -43.33 -37.22 -16.52
N ALA A 316 -42.54 -37.35 -17.58
CA ALA A 316 -42.90 -38.19 -18.72
C ALA A 316 -42.77 -39.69 -18.42
N VAL A 317 -41.93 -40.09 -17.46
CA VAL A 317 -41.69 -41.50 -17.10
C VAL A 317 -42.72 -42.05 -16.11
N SER A 318 -43.50 -41.18 -15.45
CA SER A 318 -44.41 -41.55 -14.36
C SER A 318 -45.89 -41.65 -14.75
N ARG A 319 -46.25 -41.69 -16.04
CA ARG A 319 -47.62 -42.04 -16.44
C ARG A 319 -47.78 -43.58 -16.40
N PRO A 320 -48.67 -44.12 -15.53
CA PRO A 320 -48.94 -45.55 -15.54
C PRO A 320 -49.60 -45.94 -16.87
N PRO A 321 -49.30 -47.14 -17.40
CA PRO A 321 -49.98 -47.65 -18.58
C PRO A 321 -51.47 -47.82 -18.29
N ALA A 322 -52.30 -47.43 -19.27
CA ALA A 322 -53.75 -47.61 -19.27
C ALA A 322 -54.12 -49.06 -19.57
#